data_AF-A0A7Y4IHL7-F1
#
_entry.id   AF-A0A7Y4IHL7-F1
#
_cell.length_a   1.000
_cell.length_b   1.000
_cell.length_c   1.000
_cell.angle_alpha   90.00
_cell.angle_beta   90.00
_cell.angle_gamma   90.00
#
_symmetry.space_group_name_H-M   'P 1'
#
loop_
_entity.id
_entity.type
_entity.pdbx_description
1 polymer ?
#
loop_
_entity_poly.entity_id
_entity_poly.type
_entity_poly.pdbx_seq_one_letter_code
_entity_poly.pdbx_strand_id
1 'polypeptide(L)'
;MASHEQDAGRPPSQVEEPILGNLIGRVVGRGRMGTVQVDFEGNHHGPLEARLAVAVDEATLLRAIEARQEAVLCFERGTPTCPIVLGLLQPRSETPLLDAMLEAPDGEREDGEVAIVANGQRVPIEGLLDGATEELELRCGRSSLVLRRNGQILLRGEHVLVDAGQVLRLRGGKTQIN
;
A
#
# COMPACT_ATOMS: atom_id res chain seq x y z
N MET A 1 -28.01 -52.20 44.25
CA MET A 1 -27.12 -52.10 43.08
C MET A 1 -27.23 -50.68 42.58
N ALA A 2 -26.21 -49.89 42.90
CA ALA A 2 -26.09 -48.49 42.52
C ALA A 2 -25.37 -48.41 41.17
N SER A 3 -25.97 -47.69 40.22
CA SER A 3 -25.29 -47.24 39.01
C SER A 3 -25.73 -45.81 38.76
N HIS A 4 -25.17 -44.89 39.55
CA HIS A 4 -25.07 -43.48 39.19
C HIS A 4 -23.98 -43.38 38.14
N GLU A 5 -24.34 -43.42 36.87
CA GLU A 5 -23.45 -42.94 35.82
C GLU A 5 -23.43 -41.42 35.88
N GLN A 6 -22.23 -40.93 36.18
CA GLN A 6 -21.89 -39.54 36.37
C GLN A 6 -22.10 -38.79 35.06
N ASP A 7 -23.01 -37.81 35.11
CA ASP A 7 -23.08 -36.69 34.19
C ASP A 7 -21.76 -35.89 34.32
N ALA A 8 -20.76 -36.30 33.53
CA ALA A 8 -19.48 -35.62 33.45
C ALA A 8 -19.69 -34.29 32.74
N GLY A 9 -19.78 -33.22 33.54
CA GLY A 9 -19.99 -31.85 33.12
C GLY A 9 -19.14 -31.48 31.91
N ARG A 10 -19.80 -31.38 30.76
CA ARG A 10 -19.30 -30.61 29.62
C ARG A 10 -19.08 -29.18 30.15
N PRO A 11 -17.86 -28.61 30.09
CA PRO A 11 -17.68 -27.22 30.46
C PRO A 11 -18.66 -26.39 29.62
N PRO A 12 -19.36 -25.40 30.20
CA PRO A 12 -20.24 -24.55 29.42
C PRO A 12 -19.41 -23.97 28.29
N SER A 13 -19.81 -24.29 27.05
CA SER A 13 -19.30 -23.60 25.87
C SER A 13 -19.48 -22.13 26.15
N GLN A 14 -18.39 -21.39 26.36
CA GLN A 14 -18.42 -19.95 26.51
C GLN A 14 -19.10 -19.42 25.25
N VAL A 15 -20.36 -19.01 25.39
CA VAL A 15 -21.12 -18.42 24.29
C VAL A 15 -20.47 -17.06 24.11
N GLU A 16 -19.55 -16.98 23.14
CA GLU A 16 -18.91 -15.72 22.81
C GLU A 16 -19.96 -14.74 22.32
N GLU A 17 -20.02 -13.58 22.94
CA GLU A 17 -20.98 -12.55 22.57
C GLU A 17 -20.68 -12.06 21.15
N PRO A 18 -21.70 -11.95 20.28
CA PRO A 18 -21.49 -11.50 18.92
C PRO A 18 -21.06 -10.03 18.89
N ILE A 19 -20.03 -9.75 18.09
CA ILE A 19 -19.53 -8.38 17.92
C ILE A 19 -20.26 -7.74 16.73
N LEU A 20 -21.28 -6.95 17.03
CA LEU A 20 -22.14 -6.34 16.00
C LEU A 20 -21.62 -4.99 15.46
N GLY A 21 -20.61 -4.42 16.11
CA GLY A 21 -19.96 -3.16 15.72
C GLY A 21 -18.58 -3.37 15.08
N ASN A 22 -17.99 -2.26 14.64
CA ASN A 22 -16.58 -2.25 14.24
C ASN A 22 -15.69 -2.12 15.48
N LEU A 23 -14.53 -2.76 15.45
CA LEU A 23 -13.50 -2.61 16.48
C LEU A 23 -12.20 -2.09 15.85
N ILE A 24 -11.35 -1.50 16.70
CA ILE A 24 -9.97 -1.23 16.34
C ILE A 24 -9.11 -2.39 16.85
N GLY A 25 -8.42 -3.04 15.92
CA GLY A 25 -7.41 -4.06 16.21
C GLY A 25 -6.03 -3.62 15.72
N ARG A 26 -5.09 -4.54 15.76
CA ARG A 26 -3.72 -4.37 15.27
C ARG A 26 -3.38 -5.48 14.29
N VAL A 27 -2.62 -5.13 13.27
CA VAL A 27 -1.96 -6.11 12.41
C VAL A 27 -0.78 -6.70 13.17
N VAL A 28 -0.72 -8.03 13.30
CA VAL A 28 0.29 -8.72 14.12
C VAL A 28 1.12 -9.73 13.34
N GLY A 29 0.72 -10.08 12.12
CA GLY A 29 1.46 -11.04 11.32
C GLY A 29 0.91 -11.21 9.92
N ARG A 30 1.65 -11.94 9.10
CA ARG A 30 1.22 -12.32 7.76
C ARG A 30 0.33 -13.55 7.85
N GLY A 31 -0.81 -13.50 7.18
CA GLY A 31 -1.70 -14.64 7.07
C GLY A 31 -1.34 -15.58 5.92
N ARG A 32 -2.20 -16.56 5.67
CA ARG A 32 -2.06 -17.50 4.54
C ARG A 32 -2.81 -16.99 3.31
N MET A 33 -2.20 -17.08 2.13
CA MET A 33 -2.93 -16.93 0.87
C MET A 33 -3.59 -15.54 0.69
N GLY A 34 -2.89 -14.47 1.09
CA GLY A 34 -3.34 -13.08 0.94
C GLY A 34 -4.18 -12.54 2.10
N THR A 35 -4.30 -13.28 3.21
CA THR A 35 -4.87 -12.79 4.47
C THR A 35 -3.80 -12.15 5.36
N VAL A 36 -4.25 -11.55 6.46
CA VAL A 36 -3.41 -10.94 7.49
C VAL A 36 -3.81 -11.48 8.85
N GLN A 37 -2.86 -11.58 9.78
CA GLN A 37 -3.18 -11.91 11.16
C GLN A 37 -3.41 -10.62 11.94
N VAL A 38 -4.53 -10.57 12.67
CA VAL A 38 -4.92 -9.44 13.50
C VAL A 38 -5.14 -9.87 14.94
N ASP A 39 -5.00 -8.91 15.84
CA ASP A 39 -5.39 -9.05 17.24
C ASP A 39 -6.21 -7.82 17.66
N PHE A 40 -7.07 -7.95 18.64
CA PHE A 40 -7.91 -6.85 19.11
C PHE A 40 -8.24 -7.00 20.60
N GLU A 41 -8.64 -5.89 21.23
CA GLU A 41 -8.98 -5.90 22.64
C GLU A 41 -10.20 -6.81 22.92
N GLY A 42 -10.06 -7.73 23.86
CA GLY A 42 -11.09 -8.74 24.15
C GLY A 42 -10.96 -10.03 23.33
N ASN A 43 -9.95 -10.15 22.46
CA ASN A 43 -9.66 -11.41 21.78
C ASN A 43 -9.02 -12.43 22.74
N HIS A 44 -9.65 -13.59 22.88
CA HIS A 44 -9.16 -14.68 23.72
C HIS A 44 -8.58 -15.87 22.93
N HIS A 45 -8.59 -15.81 21.59
CA HIS A 45 -8.13 -16.88 20.70
C HIS A 45 -6.67 -16.75 20.26
N GLY A 46 -6.01 -15.65 20.62
CA GLY A 46 -4.73 -15.25 20.04
C GLY A 46 -4.89 -14.71 18.61
N PRO A 47 -3.79 -14.44 17.88
CA PRO A 47 -3.84 -13.85 16.55
C PRO A 47 -4.79 -14.60 15.59
N LEU A 48 -5.76 -13.88 15.04
CA LEU A 48 -6.78 -14.42 14.15
C LEU A 48 -6.48 -14.08 12.69
N GLU A 49 -6.73 -15.04 11.81
CA GLU A 49 -6.69 -14.81 10.36
C GLU A 49 -7.85 -13.90 9.96
N ALA A 50 -7.51 -12.78 9.33
CA ALA A 50 -8.46 -11.80 8.84
C ALA A 50 -8.37 -11.67 7.32
N ARG A 51 -9.54 -11.58 6.69
CA ARG A 51 -9.65 -11.25 5.27
C ARG A 51 -9.44 -9.75 5.07
N LEU A 52 -8.80 -9.37 3.98
CA LEU A 52 -8.69 -7.97 3.57
C LEU A 52 -9.87 -7.59 2.67
N ALA A 53 -10.54 -6.48 2.96
CA ALA A 53 -11.60 -5.95 2.09
C ALA A 53 -11.03 -5.28 0.82
N VAL A 54 -9.78 -4.83 0.86
CA VAL A 54 -9.06 -4.16 -0.22
C VAL A 54 -7.71 -4.86 -0.43
N ALA A 55 -7.26 -4.94 -1.68
CA ALA A 55 -5.92 -5.46 -1.97
C ALA A 55 -4.86 -4.54 -1.35
N VAL A 56 -3.91 -5.13 -0.63
CA VAL A 56 -2.76 -4.45 -0.04
C VAL A 56 -1.51 -5.11 -0.59
N ASP A 57 -0.56 -4.32 -1.08
CA ASP A 57 0.72 -4.82 -1.57
C ASP A 57 1.57 -5.39 -0.42
N GLU A 58 2.59 -6.17 -0.77
CA GLU A 58 3.42 -6.87 0.21
C GLU A 58 4.27 -5.94 1.07
N ALA A 59 4.75 -4.82 0.51
CA ALA A 59 5.58 -3.86 1.24
C ALA A 59 4.76 -3.09 2.29
N THR A 60 3.55 -2.68 1.94
CA THR A 60 2.59 -2.03 2.84
C THR A 60 2.16 -2.98 3.95
N LEU A 61 1.91 -4.26 3.63
CA LEU A 61 1.57 -5.26 4.64
C LEU A 61 2.72 -5.50 5.62
N LEU A 62 3.96 -5.61 5.13
CA LEU A 62 5.14 -5.81 5.97
C LEU A 62 5.33 -4.66 6.95
N ARG A 63 5.24 -3.40 6.48
CA ARG A 63 5.30 -2.21 7.34
C ARG A 63 4.19 -2.20 8.39
N ALA A 64 2.97 -2.57 8.01
CA ALA A 64 1.85 -2.63 8.94
C ALA A 64 2.07 -3.67 10.07
N ILE A 65 2.69 -4.81 9.74
CA ILE A 65 3.07 -5.83 10.73
C ILE A 65 4.15 -5.32 11.67
N GLU A 66 5.24 -4.76 11.13
CA GLU A 66 6.36 -4.24 11.91
C GLU A 66 5.93 -3.13 12.87
N ALA A 67 5.08 -2.22 12.40
CA ALA A 67 4.55 -1.12 13.20
C ALA A 67 3.40 -1.51 14.15
N ARG A 68 2.93 -2.77 14.11
CA ARG A 68 1.67 -3.21 14.76
C ARG A 68 0.52 -2.23 14.50
N GLN A 69 0.41 -1.83 13.24
CA GLN A 69 -0.46 -0.75 12.79
C GLN A 69 -1.92 -1.08 13.11
N GLU A 70 -2.65 -0.05 13.54
CA GLU A 70 -4.05 -0.19 13.87
C GLU A 70 -4.89 -0.43 12.61
N ALA A 71 -5.92 -1.25 12.75
CA ALA A 71 -6.81 -1.64 11.67
C ALA A 71 -8.26 -1.58 12.13
N VAL A 72 -9.15 -1.14 11.24
CA VAL A 72 -10.59 -1.19 11.46
C VAL A 72 -11.08 -2.58 11.09
N LEU A 73 -11.63 -3.29 12.08
CA LEU A 73 -12.14 -4.64 11.97
C LEU A 73 -13.66 -4.64 11.95
N CYS A 74 -14.26 -5.46 11.09
CA CYS A 74 -15.62 -5.94 11.24
C CYS A 74 -15.65 -7.47 11.29
N PHE A 75 -16.76 -8.04 11.73
CA PHE A 75 -16.86 -9.48 12.03
C PHE A 75 -17.98 -10.11 11.23
N GLU A 76 -17.69 -11.20 10.50
CA GLU A 76 -18.68 -11.86 9.66
C GLU A 76 -19.87 -12.37 10.50
N ARG A 77 -21.05 -11.77 10.27
CA ARG A 77 -22.29 -12.06 11.04
C ARG A 77 -22.11 -11.89 12.55
N GLY A 78 -21.17 -11.04 12.97
CA GLY A 78 -20.81 -10.82 14.36
C GLY A 78 -19.94 -11.91 14.99
N THR A 79 -19.38 -12.83 14.20
CA THR A 79 -18.54 -13.93 14.70
C THR A 79 -17.13 -13.42 15.06
N PRO A 80 -16.71 -13.45 16.35
CA PRO A 80 -15.41 -12.88 16.77
C PRO A 80 -14.20 -13.53 16.10
N THR A 81 -14.30 -14.82 15.75
CA THR A 81 -13.22 -15.59 15.10
C THR A 81 -13.11 -15.36 13.59
N CYS A 82 -13.98 -14.55 12.99
CA CYS A 82 -14.00 -14.28 11.55
C CYS A 82 -13.87 -12.78 11.24
N PRO A 83 -12.72 -12.16 11.57
CA PRO A 83 -12.50 -10.74 11.29
C PRO A 83 -12.27 -10.45 9.79
N ILE A 84 -12.71 -9.27 9.38
CA ILE A 84 -12.40 -8.65 8.09
C ILE A 84 -11.77 -7.28 8.38
N VAL A 85 -10.61 -7.03 7.79
CA VAL A 85 -9.97 -5.71 7.80
C VAL A 85 -10.61 -4.84 6.73
N LEU A 86 -11.27 -3.77 7.17
CA LEU A 86 -11.85 -2.77 6.27
C LEU A 86 -10.82 -1.74 5.81
N GLY A 87 -9.83 -1.45 6.65
CA GLY A 87 -8.74 -0.53 6.33
C GLY A 87 -7.70 -0.44 7.44
N LEU A 88 -6.50 0.01 7.09
CA LEU A 88 -5.44 0.32 8.04
C LEU A 88 -5.57 1.79 8.45
N LEU A 89 -5.54 2.06 9.75
CA LEU A 89 -5.54 3.42 10.25
C LEU A 89 -4.15 4.02 10.06
N GLN A 90 -4.09 5.25 9.57
CA GLN A 90 -2.83 5.97 9.46
C GLN A 90 -2.21 6.13 10.85
N PRO A 91 -0.90 5.88 11.01
CA PRO A 91 -0.20 6.16 12.26
C PRO A 91 -0.44 7.63 12.63
N ARG A 92 -0.89 7.88 13.85
CA ARG A 92 -0.97 9.26 14.35
C ARG A 92 0.45 9.68 14.72
N SER A 93 1.02 10.58 13.93
CA SER A 93 2.24 11.27 14.31
C SER A 93 1.98 12.19 15.50
N GLU A 94 2.77 12.03 16.57
CA GLU A 94 2.78 12.96 17.69
C GLU A 94 3.43 14.30 17.31
N THR A 95 4.20 14.32 16.21
CA THR A 95 4.90 15.50 15.68
C THR A 95 4.65 15.69 14.17
N PRO A 96 3.41 15.95 13.74
CA PRO A 96 3.03 15.97 12.33
C PRO A 96 3.79 17.02 11.49
N LEU A 97 4.21 18.14 12.11
CA LEU A 97 5.05 19.15 11.44
C LEU A 97 6.50 18.71 11.25
N LEU A 98 7.06 17.98 12.21
CA LEU A 98 8.43 17.47 12.12
C LEU A 98 8.50 16.32 11.09
N ASP A 99 7.49 15.46 11.08
CA ASP A 99 7.40 14.36 10.11
C ASP A 99 7.23 14.90 8.69
N ALA A 100 6.39 15.92 8.47
CA ALA A 100 6.29 16.58 7.17
C ALA A 100 7.59 17.25 6.70
N MET A 101 8.47 17.64 7.63
CA MET A 101 9.79 18.21 7.33
C MET A 101 10.88 17.14 7.16
N LEU A 102 10.77 15.99 7.83
CA LEU A 102 11.66 14.82 7.70
C LEU A 102 11.28 13.94 6.50
N GLU A 103 10.02 13.97 6.06
CA GLU A 103 9.53 13.39 4.80
C GLU A 103 9.98 14.20 3.57
N ALA A 104 10.63 15.35 3.77
CA ALA A 104 11.48 15.93 2.73
C ALA A 104 12.65 14.97 2.49
N PRO A 105 12.75 14.33 1.31
CA PRO A 105 13.61 13.15 1.18
C PRO A 105 15.06 13.57 0.98
N ASP A 106 15.84 13.56 2.06
CA ASP A 106 17.29 13.39 1.98
C ASP A 106 17.62 11.90 1.93
N GLY A 107 17.94 11.42 0.72
CA GLY A 107 18.97 10.41 0.51
C GLY A 107 18.58 8.93 0.48
N GLU A 108 18.52 8.39 -0.75
CA GLU A 108 18.98 7.05 -1.17
C GLU A 108 18.31 5.81 -0.48
N ARG A 109 17.61 4.89 -1.16
CA ARG A 109 17.99 4.14 -2.37
C ARG A 109 16.80 3.39 -3.01
N GLU A 110 16.81 3.42 -4.34
CA GLU A 110 16.66 2.28 -5.28
C GLU A 110 15.48 1.30 -5.07
N ASP A 111 14.35 1.54 -5.75
CA ASP A 111 14.08 0.93 -7.06
C ASP A 111 12.84 1.60 -7.68
N GLY A 112 12.96 2.00 -8.95
CA GLY A 112 11.87 1.89 -9.94
C GLY A 112 10.55 2.67 -9.83
N GLU A 113 10.21 3.39 -8.77
CA GLU A 113 8.92 4.13 -8.78
C GLU A 113 9.05 5.42 -9.61
N VAL A 114 8.83 5.27 -10.91
CA VAL A 114 8.74 6.40 -11.83
C VAL A 114 7.54 7.22 -11.37
N ALA A 115 7.74 8.47 -10.97
CA ALA A 115 6.66 9.36 -10.55
C ALA A 115 6.75 10.68 -11.33
N ILE A 116 5.62 11.15 -11.85
CA ILE A 116 5.52 12.49 -12.44
C ILE A 116 5.21 13.45 -11.29
N VAL A 117 6.02 14.49 -11.12
CA VAL A 117 5.69 15.58 -10.20
C VAL A 117 5.00 16.68 -10.98
N ALA A 118 3.71 16.89 -10.71
CA ALA A 118 2.91 17.96 -11.31
C ALA A 118 2.39 18.88 -10.21
N ASN A 119 2.66 20.20 -10.31
CA ASN A 119 2.24 21.19 -9.30
C ASN A 119 2.66 20.85 -7.85
N GLY A 120 3.83 20.21 -7.68
CA GLY A 120 4.33 19.78 -6.36
C GLY A 120 3.67 18.51 -5.82
N GLN A 121 2.77 17.87 -6.57
CA GLN A 121 2.15 16.59 -6.22
C GLN A 121 2.84 15.45 -6.96
N ARG A 122 3.23 14.40 -6.22
CA ARG A 122 3.79 13.17 -6.78
C ARG A 122 2.66 12.31 -7.32
N VAL A 123 2.72 11.96 -8.60
CA VAL A 123 1.80 11.03 -9.26
C VAL A 123 2.57 9.74 -9.58
N PRO A 124 2.29 8.62 -8.90
CA PRO A 124 2.93 7.34 -9.20
C PRO A 124 2.54 6.86 -10.61
N ILE A 125 3.53 6.50 -11.44
CA ILE A 125 3.32 6.12 -12.85
C ILE A 125 2.82 4.67 -12.99
N GLU A 126 2.96 3.85 -11.94
CA GLU A 126 2.55 2.44 -11.92
C GLU A 126 1.04 2.24 -12.16
N GLY A 127 0.22 3.27 -11.94
CA GLY A 127 -1.21 3.26 -12.29
C GLY A 127 -1.53 3.71 -13.73
N LEU A 128 -0.54 4.21 -14.48
CA LEU A 128 -0.70 4.79 -15.83
C LEU A 128 -0.05 3.96 -16.94
N LEU A 129 0.94 3.13 -16.62
CA LEU A 129 1.65 2.29 -17.58
C LEU A 129 1.44 0.81 -17.25
N ASP A 130 0.42 0.20 -17.85
CA ASP A 130 0.38 -1.26 -17.93
C ASP A 130 1.32 -1.77 -19.05
N GLY A 131 1.54 -3.08 -19.11
CA GLY A 131 2.35 -3.70 -20.18
C GLY A 131 1.78 -3.53 -21.60
N ALA A 132 0.62 -2.90 -21.76
CA ALA A 132 -0.03 -2.59 -23.03
C ALA A 132 0.13 -1.12 -23.43
N THR A 133 0.87 -0.31 -22.67
CA THR A 133 1.01 1.12 -22.96
C THR A 133 1.99 1.37 -24.12
N GLU A 134 1.44 1.86 -25.23
CA GLU A 134 2.20 2.12 -26.47
C GLU A 134 2.88 3.51 -26.47
N GLU A 135 2.32 4.49 -25.76
CA GLU A 135 2.78 5.88 -25.74
C GLU A 135 2.52 6.55 -24.37
N LEU A 136 3.49 7.31 -23.87
CA LEU A 136 3.37 8.18 -22.69
C LEU A 136 3.67 9.62 -23.11
N GLU A 137 2.70 10.53 -22.95
CA GLU A 137 2.86 11.96 -23.25
C GLU A 137 2.73 12.84 -22.00
N LEU A 138 3.75 13.67 -21.75
CA LEU A 138 3.69 14.80 -20.82
C LEU A 138 3.45 16.08 -21.62
N ARG A 139 2.28 16.72 -21.45
CA ARG A 139 1.88 17.91 -22.21
C ARG A 139 1.66 19.11 -21.30
N CYS A 140 2.27 20.24 -21.66
CA CYS A 140 2.04 21.53 -21.03
C CYS A 140 1.90 22.60 -22.12
N GLY A 141 0.66 22.99 -22.42
CA GLY A 141 0.36 23.93 -23.50
C GLY A 141 0.83 23.42 -24.88
N ARG A 142 1.72 24.19 -25.54
CA ARG A 142 2.30 23.85 -26.86
C ARG A 142 3.54 22.95 -26.77
N SER A 143 3.98 22.62 -25.56
CA SER A 143 5.14 21.74 -25.34
C SER A 143 4.70 20.34 -24.98
N SER A 144 5.42 19.33 -25.47
CA SER A 144 5.25 17.95 -25.05
C SER A 144 6.53 17.12 -25.08
N LEU A 145 6.59 16.13 -24.19
CA LEU A 145 7.57 15.05 -24.20
C LEU A 145 6.81 13.73 -24.37
N VAL A 146 7.14 12.98 -25.41
CA VAL A 146 6.50 11.70 -25.73
C VAL A 146 7.52 10.58 -25.70
N LEU A 147 7.23 9.52 -24.97
CA LEU A 147 7.97 8.27 -24.92
C LEU A 147 7.13 7.18 -25.59
N ARG A 148 7.70 6.43 -26.53
CA ARG A 148 7.02 5.33 -27.23
C ARG A 148 7.63 3.99 -26.90
N ARG A 149 6.82 2.94 -26.96
CA ARG A 149 7.25 1.55 -26.71
C ARG A 149 8.40 1.09 -27.61
N ASN A 150 8.49 1.62 -28.83
CA ASN A 150 9.58 1.32 -29.77
C ASN A 150 10.92 2.02 -29.43
N GLY A 151 10.99 2.75 -28.31
CA GLY A 151 12.18 3.48 -27.87
C GLY A 151 12.32 4.89 -28.44
N GLN A 152 11.36 5.37 -29.23
CA GLN A 152 11.38 6.74 -29.74
C GLN A 152 11.04 7.73 -28.63
N ILE A 153 11.85 8.79 -28.52
CA ILE A 153 11.59 9.95 -27.67
C ILE A 153 11.36 11.17 -28.57
N LEU A 154 10.23 11.86 -28.38
CA LEU A 154 9.90 13.10 -29.09
C LEU A 154 9.77 14.24 -28.09
N LEU A 155 10.64 15.24 -28.23
CA LEU A 155 10.58 16.50 -27.48
C LEU A 155 10.11 17.61 -28.41
N ARG A 156 9.00 18.27 -28.06
CA ARG A 156 8.42 19.38 -28.81
C ARG A 156 8.22 20.59 -27.90
N GLY A 157 8.54 21.77 -28.41
CA GLY A 157 8.27 23.05 -27.78
C GLY A 157 8.58 24.20 -28.75
N GLU A 158 8.08 25.39 -28.44
CA GLU A 158 8.44 26.62 -29.17
C GLU A 158 9.89 27.03 -28.88
N HIS A 159 10.35 26.80 -27.64
CA HIS A 159 11.73 26.99 -27.21
C HIS A 159 12.13 25.81 -26.32
N VAL A 160 13.20 25.11 -26.70
CA VAL A 160 13.75 23.98 -25.94
C VAL A 160 15.13 24.37 -25.45
N LEU A 161 15.28 24.56 -24.14
CA LEU A 161 16.57 24.81 -23.50
C LEU A 161 17.08 23.50 -22.88
N VAL A 162 18.31 23.14 -23.20
CA VAL A 162 19.03 22.04 -22.55
C VAL A 162 20.19 22.66 -21.78
N ASP A 163 20.07 22.68 -20.45
CA ASP A 163 21.13 23.12 -19.56
C ASP A 163 21.80 21.91 -18.91
N ALA A 164 23.11 21.77 -19.14
CA ALA A 164 23.90 20.68 -18.61
C ALA A 164 25.13 21.25 -17.92
N GLY A 165 25.23 21.08 -16.60
CA GLY A 165 26.38 21.56 -15.81
C GLY A 165 27.70 20.82 -16.06
N GLN A 166 27.70 19.84 -16.97
CA GLN A 166 28.85 19.03 -17.38
C GLN A 166 28.72 18.73 -18.88
N VAL A 167 29.06 17.53 -19.34
CA VAL A 167 29.06 17.18 -20.77
C VAL A 167 27.71 16.60 -21.20
N LEU A 168 27.06 17.24 -22.17
CA LEU A 168 25.96 16.64 -22.93
C LEU A 168 26.54 15.77 -24.07
N ARG A 169 26.36 14.45 -23.99
CA ARG A 169 26.81 13.52 -25.05
C ARG A 169 25.64 13.11 -25.93
N LEU A 170 25.73 13.43 -27.22
CA LEU A 170 24.83 12.93 -28.25
C LEU A 170 25.53 11.83 -29.04
N ARG A 171 24.89 10.65 -29.14
CA ARG A 171 25.40 9.51 -29.91
C ARG A 171 24.32 9.01 -30.86
N GLY A 172 24.66 8.86 -32.12
CA GLY A 172 23.77 8.32 -33.16
C GLY A 172 24.50 8.25 -34.49
N GLY A 173 24.10 7.33 -35.36
CA GLY A 173 24.70 7.19 -36.70
C GLY A 173 24.46 8.38 -37.62
N LYS A 174 23.50 9.25 -37.27
CA LYS A 174 23.18 10.49 -37.98
C LYS A 174 22.59 11.50 -37.00
N THR A 175 23.12 12.71 -37.00
CA THR A 175 22.55 13.87 -36.31
C THR A 175 22.26 14.93 -37.38
N GLN A 176 21.01 15.37 -37.47
CA GLN A 176 20.61 16.44 -38.38
C GLN A 176 20.34 17.69 -37.57
N ILE A 177 21.08 18.76 -37.90
CA ILE A 177 20.92 20.10 -37.35
C ILE A 177 20.59 20.98 -38.56
N ASN A 178 19.44 21.65 -38.53
CA ASN A 178 19.00 22.57 -39.57
C ASN A 178 18.93 23.98 -38.98
#